data_AF-A0A0D2E553-F1
#
_entry.id   AF-A0A0D2E553-F1
#
_cell.length_a   1.000
_cell.length_b   1.000
_cell.length_c   1.000
_cell.angle_alpha   90.00
_cell.angle_beta   90.00
_cell.angle_gamma   90.00
#
_symmetry.space_group_name_H-M   'P 1'
#
loop_
_entity.id
_entity.type
_entity.pdbx_description
1 polymer ?
#
loop_
_entity_poly.entity_id
_entity_poly.type
_entity_poly.pdbx_seq_one_letter_code
_entity_poly.pdbx_strand_id
1 'polypeptide(L)'
;MSAMTMSFKPDTQYMVVEALVAEFRWLGDRAWQRERKADRHRVLCTLQALRLTCRSLGQANIIKAAIFEEITLQATMLEFDRLTPTAILSLAPFVRKVNFLPTPFATSLDLGAFTRVLRVLSQHESNLPLRCQRHVARQWGDIPTTEAGIAAAFRAHGEQANVDEYLITCGELQCLWTAALRSFQHANSFELLSVFDSHPLDPNEHPEILHCDSCLESKYALFDRTGASEGQMLRTAIQCLASSNAQIKTISIHRSLAQHFPTWPSASWNLLDLSSLKTFKFPDLEIVEDDDDEHFVERDAAVENCLVQFLRKPLPNLRELSVDHLTPEPRMTLPLLPLGSLAHLRNLTLGGIRLQVSRLATIITSCVALEDISLRDCHPQGPGGRVLEGPGDDAWRPLFDALSQHLNLRRFTIVDEWDAGDSQGVIGAPPNVETETYRVTLYTGMAAHRTPVIDGVWDAAVRAFLERQQQDPQ
;
A
#
# COMPACT_ATOMS: atom_id res chain seq x y z
N MET A 1 -2.04 44.27 -32.07
CA MET A 1 -3.32 43.59 -31.78
C MET A 1 -3.30 43.22 -30.31
N SER A 2 -4.04 43.95 -29.46
CA SER A 2 -4.08 43.64 -28.04
C SER A 2 -4.89 42.37 -27.86
N ALA A 3 -4.26 41.27 -27.47
CA ALA A 3 -4.97 40.06 -27.09
C ALA A 3 -5.87 40.45 -25.91
N MET A 4 -7.17 40.58 -26.18
CA MET A 4 -8.18 40.66 -25.13
C MET A 4 -8.03 39.40 -24.29
N THR A 5 -7.33 39.49 -23.17
CA THR A 5 -7.43 38.52 -22.09
C THR A 5 -8.86 38.58 -21.61
N MET A 6 -9.74 37.78 -22.23
CA MET A 6 -11.08 37.54 -21.73
C MET A 6 -10.93 36.81 -20.40
N SER A 7 -10.76 37.56 -19.32
CA SER A 7 -10.84 36.98 -17.99
C SER A 7 -12.30 36.57 -17.81
N PHE A 8 -12.55 35.26 -17.72
CA PHE A 8 -13.85 34.74 -17.28
C PHE A 8 -14.30 35.48 -16.02
N LYS A 9 -15.59 35.77 -15.90
CA LYS A 9 -16.15 36.35 -14.66
C LYS A 9 -15.77 35.45 -13.47
N PRO A 10 -15.51 36.02 -12.29
CA PRO A 10 -15.14 35.24 -11.10
C PRO A 10 -16.08 34.06 -10.82
N ASP A 11 -17.39 34.24 -11.02
CA ASP A 11 -18.39 33.18 -10.84
C ASP A 11 -18.18 32.00 -11.80
N THR A 12 -17.88 32.27 -13.07
CA THR A 12 -17.58 31.23 -14.06
C THR A 12 -16.28 30.50 -13.72
N GLN A 13 -15.26 31.22 -13.25
CA GLN A 13 -14.01 30.60 -12.79
C GLN A 13 -14.26 29.69 -11.58
N TYR A 14 -15.10 30.14 -10.65
CA TYR A 14 -15.46 29.38 -9.45
C TYR A 14 -16.26 28.12 -9.80
N MET A 15 -17.21 28.19 -10.73
CA MET A 15 -17.96 27.03 -11.23
C MET A 15 -17.04 25.98 -11.89
N VAL A 16 -16.09 26.41 -12.73
CA VAL A 16 -15.12 25.48 -13.35
C VAL A 16 -14.27 24.79 -12.28
N VAL A 17 -13.86 25.53 -11.26
CA VAL A 17 -13.11 24.99 -10.13
C VAL A 17 -13.94 24.01 -9.31
N GLU A 18 -15.20 24.34 -9.00
CA GLU A 18 -16.12 23.42 -8.32
C GLU A 18 -16.30 22.12 -9.10
N ALA A 19 -16.48 22.20 -10.42
CA ALA A 19 -16.58 21.03 -11.28
C ALA A 19 -15.30 20.19 -11.27
N LEU A 20 -14.12 20.83 -11.39
CA LEU A 20 -12.83 20.12 -11.33
C LEU A 20 -12.58 19.49 -9.96
N VAL A 21 -12.95 20.14 -8.86
CA VAL A 21 -12.82 19.57 -7.51
C VAL A 21 -13.80 18.43 -7.29
N ALA A 22 -15.04 18.55 -7.78
CA ALA A 22 -16.01 17.46 -7.74
C ALA A 22 -15.52 16.26 -8.56
N GLU A 23 -14.98 16.50 -9.76
CA GLU A 23 -14.39 15.47 -10.61
C GLU A 23 -13.17 14.83 -9.94
N PHE A 24 -12.26 15.63 -9.38
CA PHE A 24 -11.10 15.11 -8.65
C PHE A 24 -11.49 14.19 -7.49
N ARG A 25 -12.52 14.57 -6.72
CA ARG A 25 -13.05 13.74 -5.62
C ARG A 25 -13.75 12.50 -6.14
N TRP A 26 -14.57 12.64 -7.18
CA TRP A 26 -15.26 11.52 -7.82
C TRP A 26 -14.29 10.48 -8.40
N LEU A 27 -13.16 10.92 -8.97
CA LEU A 27 -12.08 10.06 -9.43
C LEU A 27 -11.30 9.41 -8.27
N GLY A 28 -11.38 9.95 -7.06
CA GLY A 28 -10.76 9.41 -5.86
C GLY A 28 -11.59 8.33 -5.13
N ASP A 29 -12.92 8.45 -5.13
CA ASP A 29 -13.83 7.62 -4.32
C ASP A 29 -14.02 6.17 -4.82
N ARG A 30 -13.53 5.82 -6.01
CA ARG A 30 -13.58 4.45 -6.54
C ARG A 30 -12.17 3.97 -6.88
N ALA A 31 -11.56 3.26 -5.94
CA ALA A 31 -10.18 2.77 -6.02
C ALA A 31 -9.91 1.72 -7.12
N TRP A 32 -10.88 1.41 -7.99
CA TRP A 32 -10.74 0.38 -9.03
C TRP A 32 -11.14 0.95 -10.39
N GLN A 33 -10.19 1.62 -11.07
CA GLN A 33 -10.11 1.75 -12.54
C GLN A 33 -8.82 2.52 -12.91
N ARG A 34 -7.86 1.83 -13.53
CA ARG A 34 -6.56 2.38 -13.97
C ARG A 34 -6.70 3.67 -14.78
N GLU A 35 -7.73 3.74 -15.64
CA GLU A 35 -8.06 4.90 -16.48
C GLU A 35 -8.27 6.18 -15.65
N ARG A 36 -8.81 6.07 -14.43
CA ARG A 36 -9.12 7.22 -13.57
C ARG A 36 -7.89 7.83 -12.91
N LYS A 37 -6.78 7.09 -12.73
CA LYS A 37 -5.57 7.63 -12.08
C LYS A 37 -4.91 8.70 -12.96
N ALA A 38 -4.84 8.46 -14.28
CA ALA A 38 -4.33 9.42 -15.24
C ALA A 38 -5.20 10.68 -15.30
N ASP A 39 -6.53 10.52 -15.33
CA ASP A 39 -7.47 11.65 -15.34
C ASP A 39 -7.44 12.43 -14.03
N ARG A 40 -7.32 11.73 -12.87
CA ARG A 40 -7.16 12.38 -11.57
C ARG A 40 -5.89 13.22 -11.53
N HIS A 41 -4.78 12.72 -12.09
CA HIS A 41 -3.54 13.47 -12.18
C HIS A 41 -3.66 14.69 -13.11
N ARG A 42 -4.36 14.56 -14.24
CA ARG A 42 -4.64 15.69 -15.15
C ARG A 42 -5.45 16.78 -14.45
N VAL A 43 -6.55 16.40 -13.78
CA VAL A 43 -7.39 17.34 -13.02
C VAL A 43 -6.59 18.02 -11.91
N LEU A 44 -5.76 17.28 -11.17
CA LEU A 44 -4.89 17.84 -10.14
C LEU A 44 -3.88 18.84 -10.72
N CYS A 45 -3.22 18.49 -11.83
CA CYS A 45 -2.30 19.39 -12.53
C CYS A 45 -3.01 20.67 -12.99
N THR A 46 -4.23 20.56 -13.50
CA THR A 46 -5.06 21.72 -13.86
C THR A 46 -5.38 22.58 -12.64
N LEU A 47 -5.80 21.98 -11.52
CA LEU A 47 -6.06 22.72 -10.28
C LEU A 47 -4.80 23.43 -9.75
N GLN A 48 -3.64 22.78 -9.81
CA GLN A 48 -2.36 23.37 -9.43
C GLN A 48 -1.97 24.53 -10.36
N ALA A 49 -2.12 24.36 -11.67
CA ALA A 49 -1.87 25.41 -12.64
C ALA A 49 -2.80 26.61 -12.42
N LEU A 50 -4.09 26.38 -12.15
CA LEU A 50 -5.06 27.44 -11.81
C LEU A 50 -4.66 28.17 -10.53
N ARG A 51 -4.22 27.46 -9.48
CA ARG A 51 -3.74 28.06 -8.24
C ARG A 51 -2.53 28.97 -8.46
N LEU A 52 -1.59 28.55 -9.32
CA LEU A 52 -0.35 29.28 -9.60
C LEU A 52 -0.56 30.47 -10.55
N THR A 53 -1.51 30.36 -11.50
CA THR A 53 -1.74 31.38 -12.53
C THR A 53 -2.82 32.40 -12.16
N CYS A 54 -3.77 32.05 -11.30
CA CYS A 54 -4.89 32.91 -10.94
C CYS A 54 -4.87 33.25 -9.43
N ARG A 55 -4.58 34.51 -9.09
CA ARG A 55 -4.45 34.97 -7.69
C ARG A 55 -5.73 34.77 -6.86
N SER A 56 -6.92 35.01 -7.45
CA SER A 56 -8.21 34.82 -6.76
C SER A 56 -8.44 33.35 -6.43
N LEU A 57 -8.22 32.46 -7.40
CA LEU A 57 -8.32 31.01 -7.23
C LEU A 57 -7.21 30.45 -6.31
N GLY A 58 -6.04 31.06 -6.33
CA GLY A 58 -4.94 30.74 -5.42
C GLY A 58 -5.31 30.85 -3.94
N GLN A 59 -6.28 31.72 -3.62
CA GLN A 59 -6.83 31.90 -2.28
C GLN A 59 -8.13 31.13 -2.04
N ALA A 60 -8.73 30.53 -3.08
CA ALA A 60 -9.96 29.78 -2.94
C ALA A 60 -9.73 28.52 -2.09
N ASN A 61 -10.43 28.46 -0.95
CA ASN A 61 -10.34 27.34 -0.01
C ASN A 61 -10.71 26.01 -0.67
N ILE A 62 -11.62 26.01 -1.66
CA ILE A 62 -12.02 24.80 -2.37
C ILE A 62 -10.88 24.17 -3.16
N ILE A 63 -10.01 24.97 -3.80
CA ILE A 63 -8.83 24.47 -4.50
C ILE A 63 -7.81 23.95 -3.50
N LYS A 64 -7.55 24.71 -2.44
CA LYS A 64 -6.61 24.28 -1.38
C LYS A 64 -7.06 22.98 -0.73
N ALA A 65 -8.36 22.83 -0.47
CA ALA A 65 -8.95 21.62 0.08
C ALA A 65 -8.75 20.40 -0.82
N ALA A 66 -8.76 20.56 -2.14
CA ALA A 66 -8.51 19.45 -3.07
C ALA A 66 -7.01 19.16 -3.26
N ILE A 67 -6.18 20.20 -3.39
CA ILE A 67 -4.73 20.04 -3.66
C ILE A 67 -3.97 19.55 -2.41
N PHE A 68 -4.36 20.02 -1.22
CA PHE A 68 -3.63 19.77 0.02
C PHE A 68 -4.33 18.79 0.96
N GLU A 69 -5.35 18.07 0.47
CA GLU A 69 -5.99 16.99 1.24
C GLU A 69 -4.97 15.95 1.69
N GLU A 70 -4.01 15.67 0.82
CA GLU A 70 -2.93 14.70 1.00
C GLU A 70 -1.59 15.40 0.79
N ILE A 71 -0.67 15.23 1.74
CA ILE A 71 0.71 15.72 1.64
C ILE A 71 1.67 14.56 1.80
N THR A 72 2.73 14.53 0.98
CA THR A 72 3.84 13.60 1.13
C THR A 72 5.04 14.33 1.71
N LEU A 73 5.55 13.83 2.84
CA LEU A 73 6.79 14.24 3.47
C LEU A 73 7.89 13.27 3.04
N GLN A 74 8.75 13.70 2.11
CA GLN A 74 9.83 12.87 1.59
C GLN A 74 11.15 13.20 2.30
N ALA A 75 11.92 12.18 2.70
CA ALA A 75 13.16 12.33 3.46
C ALA A 75 14.35 12.77 2.59
N THR A 76 14.24 13.89 1.88
CA THR A 76 15.31 14.45 1.03
C THR A 76 15.63 15.89 1.42
N MET A 77 16.88 16.32 1.22
CA MET A 77 17.29 17.71 1.45
C MET A 77 16.47 18.71 0.63
N LEU A 78 16.14 18.34 -0.61
CA LEU A 78 15.28 19.16 -1.46
C LEU A 78 13.92 19.42 -0.83
N GLU A 79 13.27 18.38 -0.29
CA GLU A 79 11.93 18.53 0.28
C GLU A 79 12.00 19.28 1.62
N PHE A 80 13.08 19.09 2.37
CA PHE A 80 13.38 19.90 3.56
C PHE A 80 13.52 21.40 3.22
N ASP A 81 14.29 21.74 2.19
CA ASP A 81 14.49 23.12 1.73
C ASP A 81 13.19 23.76 1.21
N ARG A 82 12.27 22.94 0.68
CA ARG A 82 10.94 23.40 0.26
C ARG A 82 10.01 23.60 1.43
N LEU A 83 10.00 22.68 2.39
CA LEU A 83 9.09 22.70 3.52
C LEU A 83 9.46 23.79 4.53
N THR A 84 10.75 24.05 4.75
CA THR A 84 11.26 25.04 5.71
C THR A 84 10.68 26.46 5.52
N PRO A 85 10.71 27.07 4.32
CA PRO A 85 10.11 28.39 4.10
C PRO A 85 8.59 28.33 3.85
N THR A 86 7.98 27.15 3.79
CA THR A 86 6.56 27.02 3.48
C THR A 86 5.70 27.51 4.65
N ALA A 87 4.70 28.34 4.35
CA ALA A 87 3.71 28.78 5.33
C ALA A 87 2.73 27.64 5.67
N ILE A 88 3.18 26.65 6.44
CA ILE A 88 2.45 25.42 6.81
C ILE A 88 1.05 25.74 7.35
N LEU A 89 0.91 26.78 8.17
CA LEU A 89 -0.37 27.22 8.73
C LEU A 89 -1.43 27.56 7.67
N SER A 90 -1.01 27.97 6.47
CA SER A 90 -1.93 28.28 5.37
C SER A 90 -2.48 27.02 4.67
N LEU A 91 -1.81 25.88 4.84
CA LEU A 91 -2.16 24.59 4.25
C LEU A 91 -2.84 23.67 5.27
N ALA A 92 -2.42 23.78 6.53
CA ALA A 92 -2.81 22.92 7.63
C ALA A 92 -4.31 22.62 7.78
N PRO A 93 -5.25 23.58 7.58
CA PRO A 93 -6.69 23.29 7.68
C PRO A 93 -7.21 22.30 6.62
N PHE A 94 -6.46 22.07 5.55
CA PHE A 94 -6.87 21.26 4.42
C PHE A 94 -6.30 19.84 4.47
N VAL A 95 -5.22 19.62 5.22
CA VAL A 95 -4.53 18.32 5.29
C VAL A 95 -5.35 17.31 6.10
N ARG A 96 -5.63 16.16 5.48
CA ARG A 96 -6.34 15.01 6.08
C ARG A 96 -5.48 13.76 6.12
N LYS A 97 -4.61 13.59 5.13
CA LYS A 97 -3.68 12.47 5.00
C LYS A 97 -2.24 12.95 4.87
N VAL A 98 -1.33 12.29 5.59
CA VAL A 98 0.12 12.51 5.47
C VAL A 98 0.81 11.21 5.11
N ASN A 99 1.55 11.23 4.01
CA ASN A 99 2.39 10.12 3.58
C ASN A 99 3.84 10.41 3.96
N PHE A 100 4.56 9.41 4.46
CA PHE A 100 6.00 9.48 4.67
C PHE A 100 6.66 8.64 3.59
N LEU A 101 7.62 9.23 2.88
CA LEU A 101 8.33 8.57 1.78
C LEU A 101 9.85 8.63 2.03
N PRO A 102 10.59 7.53 1.85
CA PRO A 102 12.04 7.53 1.98
C PRO A 102 12.72 8.38 0.91
N THR A 103 14.01 8.64 1.10
CA THR A 103 14.85 9.11 0.00
C THR A 103 14.97 7.99 -1.07
N PRO A 104 14.93 8.34 -2.36
CA PRO A 104 15.25 7.39 -3.43
C PRO A 104 16.76 7.15 -3.56
N PHE A 105 17.59 7.90 -2.84
CA PHE A 105 19.04 7.78 -2.91
C PHE A 105 19.55 6.84 -1.82
N ALA A 106 20.32 5.84 -2.22
CA ALA A 106 20.88 4.84 -1.30
C ALA A 106 22.40 4.81 -1.33
N THR A 107 23.03 4.83 -0.15
CA THR A 107 24.50 4.69 0.00
C THR A 107 24.99 3.26 -0.24
N SER A 108 24.10 2.27 -0.10
CA SER A 108 24.36 0.84 -0.35
C SER A 108 24.35 0.43 -1.82
N LEU A 109 23.94 1.30 -2.74
CA LEU A 109 23.93 1.00 -4.16
C LEU A 109 25.35 1.10 -4.72
N ASP A 110 25.89 -0.01 -5.23
CA ASP A 110 27.21 -0.02 -5.86
C ASP A 110 27.18 0.43 -7.33
N LEU A 111 28.36 0.73 -7.88
CA LEU A 111 28.49 1.21 -9.26
C LEU A 111 28.00 0.19 -10.29
N GLY A 112 28.18 -1.11 -10.04
CA GLY A 112 27.80 -2.17 -10.98
C GLY A 112 26.27 -2.28 -11.10
N ALA A 113 25.58 -2.27 -9.97
CA ALA A 113 24.12 -2.22 -9.89
C ALA A 113 23.58 -0.93 -10.52
N PHE A 114 24.14 0.23 -10.17
CA PHE A 114 23.73 1.52 -10.74
C PHE A 114 23.91 1.57 -12.27
N THR A 115 25.03 1.07 -12.77
CA THR A 115 25.30 0.95 -14.22
C THR A 115 24.24 0.10 -14.92
N ARG A 116 23.82 -0.99 -14.28
CA ARG A 116 22.77 -1.88 -14.79
C ARG A 116 21.43 -1.18 -14.90
N VAL A 117 21.02 -0.46 -13.85
CA VAL A 117 19.79 0.34 -13.83
C VAL A 117 19.79 1.35 -14.98
N LEU A 118 20.89 2.09 -15.16
CA LEU A 118 20.99 3.06 -16.27
C LEU A 118 20.91 2.40 -17.65
N ARG A 119 21.54 1.22 -17.82
CA ARG A 119 21.45 0.46 -19.07
C ARG A 119 20.00 0.08 -19.38
N VAL A 120 19.26 -0.41 -18.40
CA VAL A 120 17.85 -0.78 -18.57
C VAL A 120 17.00 0.46 -18.87
N LEU A 121 17.20 1.56 -18.15
CA LEU A 121 16.51 2.82 -18.46
C LEU A 121 16.77 3.27 -19.90
N SER A 122 18.01 3.15 -20.40
CA SER A 122 18.35 3.51 -21.78
C SER A 122 17.67 2.64 -22.83
N GLN A 123 17.41 1.36 -22.52
CA GLN A 123 16.70 0.44 -23.42
C GLN A 123 15.20 0.77 -23.52
N HIS A 124 14.66 1.42 -22.49
CA HIS A 124 13.23 1.75 -22.38
C HIS A 124 12.94 3.25 -22.45
N GLU A 125 13.90 4.08 -22.90
CA GLU A 125 13.82 5.54 -22.87
C GLU A 125 12.50 6.10 -23.45
N SER A 126 12.04 5.54 -24.57
CA SER A 126 10.79 5.95 -25.24
C SER A 126 9.51 5.62 -24.48
N ASN A 127 9.56 4.62 -23.60
CA ASN A 127 8.42 4.10 -22.85
C ASN A 127 8.56 4.34 -21.33
N LEU A 128 9.53 5.17 -20.90
CA LEU A 128 9.73 5.41 -19.48
C LEU A 128 8.50 6.06 -18.84
N PRO A 129 8.14 5.68 -17.61
CA PRO A 129 7.12 6.35 -16.84
C PRO A 129 7.47 7.83 -16.65
N LEU A 130 6.45 8.70 -16.57
CA LEU A 130 6.65 10.15 -16.39
C LEU A 130 7.54 10.49 -15.18
N ARG A 131 7.50 9.69 -14.11
CA ARG A 131 8.36 9.87 -12.92
C ARG A 131 9.85 9.71 -13.27
N CYS A 132 10.17 8.73 -14.11
CA CYS A 132 11.53 8.41 -14.53
C CYS A 132 12.06 9.47 -15.49
N GLN A 133 11.25 9.83 -16.49
CA GLN A 133 11.59 10.92 -17.41
C GLN A 133 11.88 12.22 -16.67
N ARG A 134 11.03 12.60 -15.69
CA ARG A 134 11.23 13.80 -14.87
C ARG A 134 12.50 13.72 -14.02
N HIS A 135 12.82 12.54 -13.48
CA HIS A 135 14.03 12.36 -12.70
C HIS A 135 15.29 12.47 -13.57
N VAL A 136 15.34 11.74 -14.69
CA VAL A 136 16.44 11.78 -15.66
C VAL A 136 16.66 13.21 -16.15
N ALA A 137 15.61 13.86 -16.65
CA ALA A 137 15.70 15.23 -17.17
C ALA A 137 16.19 16.23 -16.12
N ARG A 138 15.81 16.04 -14.85
CA ARG A 138 16.20 16.92 -13.76
C ARG A 138 17.62 16.69 -13.26
N GLN A 139 18.05 15.44 -13.16
CA GLN A 139 19.33 15.08 -12.53
C GLN A 139 20.48 15.08 -13.54
N TRP A 140 20.22 14.62 -14.76
CA TRP A 140 21.27 14.34 -15.75
C TRP A 140 21.03 15.04 -17.10
N GLY A 141 19.79 15.47 -17.36
CA GLY A 141 19.36 15.96 -18.67
C GLY A 141 18.99 14.80 -19.58
N ASP A 142 19.97 13.94 -19.88
CA ASP A 142 19.83 12.71 -20.66
C ASP A 142 20.35 11.50 -19.86
N ILE A 143 19.95 10.28 -20.24
CA ILE A 143 20.42 9.05 -19.59
C ILE A 143 21.92 8.86 -19.88
N PRO A 144 22.81 8.80 -18.87
CA PRO A 144 24.23 8.59 -19.10
C PRO A 144 24.51 7.19 -19.67
N THR A 145 25.18 7.13 -20.83
CA THR A 145 25.51 5.87 -21.53
C THR A 145 27.01 5.59 -21.65
N THR A 146 27.86 6.60 -21.39
CA THR A 146 29.32 6.43 -21.39
C THR A 146 29.82 6.09 -19.99
N GLU A 147 30.93 5.34 -19.90
CA GLU A 147 31.54 4.98 -18.61
C GLU A 147 31.82 6.23 -17.74
N ALA A 148 32.37 7.29 -18.34
CA ALA A 148 32.64 8.55 -17.65
C ALA A 148 31.35 9.25 -17.17
N GLY A 149 30.30 9.26 -17.99
CA GLY A 149 29.00 9.83 -17.64
C GLY A 149 28.31 9.04 -16.51
N ILE A 150 28.33 7.72 -16.59
CA ILE A 150 27.79 6.81 -15.57
C ILE A 150 28.53 7.00 -14.24
N ALA A 151 29.86 7.05 -14.27
CA ALA A 151 30.66 7.29 -13.07
C ALA A 151 30.39 8.67 -12.45
N ALA A 152 30.13 9.70 -13.26
CA ALA A 152 29.76 11.03 -12.77
C ALA A 152 28.36 11.02 -12.13
N ALA A 153 27.38 10.41 -12.77
CA ALA A 153 26.02 10.26 -12.23
C ALA A 153 26.00 9.45 -10.94
N PHE A 154 26.81 8.39 -10.85
CA PHE A 154 26.97 7.58 -9.64
C PHE A 154 27.55 8.38 -8.47
N ARG A 155 28.59 9.20 -8.72
CA ARG A 155 29.15 10.09 -7.70
C ARG A 155 28.12 11.09 -7.19
N ALA A 156 27.38 11.74 -8.10
CA ALA A 156 26.32 12.68 -7.73
C ALA A 156 25.20 12.01 -6.92
N HIS A 157 24.80 10.79 -7.31
CA HIS A 157 23.84 9.97 -6.56
C HIS A 157 24.36 9.68 -5.14
N GLY A 158 25.61 9.24 -5.01
CA GLY A 158 26.24 8.98 -3.72
C GLY A 158 26.36 10.21 -2.83
N GLU A 159 26.70 11.37 -3.41
CA GLU A 159 26.72 12.65 -2.69
C GLU A 159 25.34 13.00 -2.14
N GLN A 160 24.29 12.87 -2.96
CA GLN A 160 22.91 13.14 -2.52
C GLN A 160 22.45 12.15 -1.43
N ALA A 161 22.77 10.86 -1.58
CA ALA A 161 22.46 9.84 -0.57
C ALA A 161 23.07 10.18 0.79
N ASN A 162 24.34 10.61 0.83
CA ASN A 162 25.02 11.01 2.05
C ASN A 162 24.38 12.25 2.70
N VAL A 163 23.98 13.24 1.88
CA VAL A 163 23.31 14.45 2.37
C VAL A 163 21.96 14.12 2.98
N ASP A 164 21.17 13.26 2.34
CA ASP A 164 19.87 12.83 2.84
C ASP A 164 20.00 12.00 4.13
N GLU A 165 20.97 11.09 4.19
CA GLU A 165 21.25 10.29 5.40
C GLU A 165 21.69 11.18 6.57
N TYR A 166 22.55 12.18 6.32
CA TYR A 166 22.92 13.17 7.33
C TYR A 166 21.70 13.94 7.85
N LEU A 167 20.82 14.39 6.96
CA LEU A 167 19.59 15.11 7.32
C LEU A 167 18.64 14.27 8.20
N ILE A 168 18.51 12.97 7.90
CA ILE A 168 17.69 12.05 8.70
C ILE A 168 18.31 11.86 10.10
N THR A 169 19.63 11.71 10.17
CA THR A 169 20.35 11.37 11.41
C THR A 169 20.62 12.56 12.33
N CYS A 170 20.76 13.78 11.79
CA CYS A 170 21.03 14.98 12.60
C CYS A 170 19.81 15.47 13.40
N GLY A 171 18.60 14.96 13.10
CA GLY A 171 17.36 15.29 13.82
C GLY A 171 16.64 16.54 13.33
N GLU A 172 17.20 17.29 12.37
CA GLU A 172 16.53 18.47 11.79
C GLU A 172 15.25 18.07 11.04
N LEU A 173 15.29 16.98 10.28
CA LEU A 173 14.11 16.45 9.59
C LEU A 173 13.00 16.09 10.60
N GLN A 174 13.37 15.42 11.69
CA GLN A 174 12.45 15.06 12.76
C GLN A 174 11.79 16.29 13.38
N CYS A 175 12.57 17.34 13.66
CA CYS A 175 12.07 18.60 14.20
C CYS A 175 11.06 19.26 13.26
N LEU A 176 11.42 19.37 11.98
CA LEU A 176 10.58 20.00 10.96
C LEU A 176 9.26 19.24 10.74
N TRP A 177 9.33 17.91 10.58
CA TRP A 177 8.15 17.08 10.41
C TRP A 177 7.26 17.11 11.65
N THR A 178 7.83 17.05 12.86
CA THR A 178 7.03 17.17 14.10
C THR A 178 6.29 18.51 14.17
N ALA A 179 6.95 19.62 13.81
CA ALA A 179 6.31 20.93 13.76
C ALA A 179 5.20 21.02 12.71
N ALA A 180 5.42 20.42 11.54
CA ALA A 180 4.41 20.32 10.48
C ALA A 180 3.19 19.52 10.95
N LEU A 181 3.39 18.32 11.51
CA LEU A 181 2.33 17.44 12.00
C LEU A 181 1.50 18.09 13.11
N ARG A 182 2.14 18.81 14.04
CA ARG A 182 1.43 19.58 15.08
C ARG A 182 0.54 20.67 14.50
N SER A 183 0.91 21.22 13.34
CA SER A 183 0.09 22.20 12.64
C SER A 183 -1.09 21.55 11.92
N PHE A 184 -0.94 20.31 11.43
CA PHE A 184 -1.97 19.54 10.72
C PHE A 184 -3.05 18.97 11.65
N GLN A 185 -3.78 19.85 12.36
CA GLN A 185 -4.83 19.53 13.34
C GLN A 185 -5.95 18.61 12.83
N HIS A 186 -6.04 18.42 11.52
CA HIS A 186 -7.09 17.66 10.84
C HIS A 186 -6.57 16.36 10.21
N ALA A 187 -5.25 16.17 10.17
CA ALA A 187 -4.65 14.95 9.69
C ALA A 187 -4.87 13.83 10.70
N ASN A 188 -5.51 12.76 10.24
CA ASN A 188 -5.78 11.57 11.05
C ASN A 188 -5.52 10.27 10.28
N SER A 189 -5.10 10.37 9.01
CA SER A 189 -4.70 9.26 8.17
C SER A 189 -3.22 9.39 7.85
N PHE A 190 -2.47 8.33 8.09
CA PHE A 190 -1.01 8.31 7.91
C PHE A 190 -0.60 7.09 7.11
N GLU A 191 0.32 7.26 6.17
CA GLU A 191 0.82 6.16 5.37
C GLU A 191 2.34 6.19 5.33
N LEU A 192 2.95 5.05 5.64
CA LEU A 192 4.39 4.83 5.60
C LEU A 192 4.66 4.07 4.30
N LEU A 193 5.14 4.79 3.29
CA LEU A 193 5.37 4.29 1.94
C LEU A 193 6.78 3.70 1.84
N SER A 194 6.96 2.71 0.99
CA SER A 194 8.28 2.32 0.49
C SER A 194 8.59 3.06 -0.82
N VAL A 195 9.88 3.28 -1.08
CA VAL A 195 10.28 3.87 -2.35
C VAL A 195 10.16 2.88 -3.51
N PHE A 196 10.10 1.57 -3.25
CA PHE A 196 10.16 0.51 -4.26
C PHE A 196 9.29 0.74 -5.51
N ASP A 197 7.95 0.77 -5.39
CA ASP A 197 7.04 0.99 -6.54
C ASP A 197 6.98 2.46 -7.02
N SER A 198 7.60 3.36 -6.28
CA SER A 198 7.66 4.78 -6.61
C SER A 198 9.06 5.24 -7.00
N HIS A 199 10.00 4.29 -7.18
CA HIS A 199 11.39 4.62 -7.36
C HIS A 199 11.55 5.39 -8.66
N PRO A 200 12.21 6.56 -8.65
CA PRO A 200 12.31 7.39 -9.85
C PRO A 200 13.21 6.78 -10.94
N LEU A 201 13.89 5.67 -10.64
CA LEU A 201 14.67 4.89 -11.60
C LEU A 201 14.04 3.53 -11.92
N ASP A 202 12.84 3.22 -11.43
CA ASP A 202 12.13 2.00 -11.83
C ASP A 202 11.42 2.23 -13.18
N PRO A 203 11.81 1.53 -14.26
CA PRO A 203 11.23 1.72 -15.59
C PRO A 203 9.76 1.28 -15.68
N ASN A 204 9.17 0.61 -14.69
CA ASN A 204 7.81 0.08 -14.81
C ASN A 204 6.79 1.04 -14.22
N GLU A 205 5.77 1.46 -14.98
CA GLU A 205 4.71 2.33 -14.42
C GLU A 205 3.82 1.59 -13.42
N HIS A 206 3.67 0.28 -13.61
CA HIS A 206 2.81 -0.60 -12.84
C HIS A 206 3.60 -1.81 -12.32
N PRO A 207 3.38 -2.24 -11.06
CA PRO A 207 4.00 -3.45 -10.53
C PRO A 207 3.62 -4.69 -11.36
N GLU A 208 2.36 -4.78 -11.79
CA GLU A 208 1.79 -5.90 -12.58
C GLU A 208 2.31 -6.01 -14.03
N ILE A 209 2.95 -4.97 -14.58
CA ILE A 209 3.33 -4.92 -16.00
C ILE A 209 4.82 -4.63 -16.11
N LEU A 210 5.62 -5.69 -16.05
CA LEU A 210 7.06 -5.62 -16.35
C LEU A 210 7.26 -5.54 -17.86
N HIS A 211 8.07 -4.58 -18.32
CA HIS A 211 8.37 -4.46 -19.75
C HIS A 211 9.20 -5.64 -20.28
N CYS A 212 10.08 -6.20 -19.45
CA CYS A 212 10.91 -7.37 -19.74
C CYS A 212 11.66 -7.84 -18.46
N ASP A 213 12.32 -8.99 -18.54
CA ASP A 213 13.16 -9.56 -17.46
C ASP A 213 14.25 -8.58 -16.98
N SER A 214 14.83 -7.78 -17.87
CA SER A 214 15.84 -6.78 -17.49
C SER A 214 15.27 -5.64 -16.62
N CYS A 215 14.00 -5.28 -16.81
CA CYS A 215 13.31 -4.33 -15.93
C CYS A 215 13.11 -4.90 -14.53
N LEU A 216 12.89 -6.22 -14.44
CA LEU A 216 12.73 -6.91 -13.17
C LEU A 216 14.06 -6.95 -12.39
N GLU A 217 15.15 -7.36 -13.05
CA GLU A 217 16.49 -7.32 -12.46
C GLU A 217 16.87 -5.91 -11.97
N SER A 218 16.53 -4.87 -12.74
CA SER A 218 16.76 -3.48 -12.34
C SER A 218 15.94 -3.08 -11.11
N LYS A 219 14.69 -3.57 -10.99
CA LYS A 219 13.82 -3.33 -9.84
C LYS A 219 14.43 -3.94 -8.58
N TYR A 220 14.94 -5.17 -8.65
CA TYR A 220 15.63 -5.82 -7.54
C TYR A 220 16.91 -5.11 -7.12
N ALA A 221 17.73 -4.69 -8.09
CA ALA A 221 18.97 -3.96 -7.81
C ALA A 221 18.73 -2.65 -7.04
N LEU A 222 17.59 -1.99 -7.31
CA LEU A 222 17.15 -0.81 -6.56
C LEU A 222 16.63 -1.19 -5.17
N PHE A 223 15.89 -2.30 -5.05
CA PHE A 223 15.24 -2.74 -3.82
C PHE A 223 16.20 -3.23 -2.74
N ASP A 224 17.07 -4.18 -3.07
CA ASP A 224 17.97 -4.81 -2.11
C ASP A 224 18.90 -3.80 -1.41
N ARG A 225 19.01 -2.61 -1.98
CA ARG A 225 19.94 -1.56 -1.58
C ARG A 225 19.27 -0.33 -0.98
N THR A 226 17.95 -0.18 -0.89
CA THR A 226 17.33 1.00 -0.23
C THR A 226 17.38 0.96 1.30
N GLY A 227 17.84 -0.14 1.91
CA GLY A 227 17.39 -0.46 3.26
C GLY A 227 17.83 0.40 4.44
N ALA A 228 19.05 0.95 4.42
CA ALA A 228 19.54 1.71 5.58
C ALA A 228 18.73 3.01 5.79
N SER A 229 18.39 3.69 4.70
CA SER A 229 17.65 4.96 4.75
C SER A 229 16.16 4.74 5.07
N GLU A 230 15.54 3.67 4.56
CA GLU A 230 14.15 3.34 4.88
C GLU A 230 13.94 3.03 6.37
N GLY A 231 14.84 2.26 6.98
CA GLY A 231 14.80 1.92 8.40
C GLY A 231 14.89 3.14 9.32
N GLN A 232 15.83 4.05 9.02
CA GLN A 232 15.99 5.30 9.77
C GLN A 232 14.83 6.26 9.54
N MET A 233 14.37 6.41 8.29
CA MET A 233 13.22 7.26 7.95
C MET A 233 11.98 6.81 8.71
N LEU A 234 11.66 5.50 8.74
CA LEU A 234 10.49 5.02 9.46
C LEU A 234 10.58 5.33 10.95
N ARG A 235 11.76 5.12 11.55
CA ARG A 235 11.99 5.46 12.96
C ARG A 235 11.70 6.94 13.21
N THR A 236 12.20 7.81 12.33
CA THR A 236 11.94 9.25 12.37
C THR A 236 10.45 9.56 12.21
N ALA A 237 9.74 8.92 11.27
CA ALA A 237 8.31 9.10 11.08
C ALA A 237 7.51 8.71 12.34
N ILE A 238 7.79 7.53 12.92
CA ILE A 238 7.16 7.07 14.17
C ILE A 238 7.45 8.03 15.32
N GLN A 239 8.69 8.51 15.45
CA GLN A 239 9.07 9.52 16.44
C GLN A 239 8.30 10.82 16.27
N CYS A 240 8.13 11.28 15.03
CA CYS A 240 7.36 12.50 14.72
C CYS A 240 5.87 12.31 15.07
N LEU A 241 5.29 11.17 14.72
CA LEU A 241 3.90 10.85 15.04
C LEU A 241 3.68 10.82 16.56
N ALA A 242 4.53 10.10 17.29
CA ALA A 242 4.48 10.04 18.76
C ALA A 242 4.66 11.44 19.39
N SER A 243 5.59 12.25 18.88
CA SER A 243 5.90 13.58 19.44
C SER A 243 4.88 14.66 19.07
N SER A 244 4.11 14.45 18.01
CA SER A 244 3.08 15.39 17.55
C SER A 244 1.74 15.22 18.28
N ASN A 245 1.54 14.09 19.00
CA ASN A 245 0.26 13.71 19.61
C ASN A 245 -0.91 13.75 18.61
N ALA A 246 -0.64 13.35 17.35
CA ALA A 246 -1.67 13.30 16.32
C ALA A 246 -2.75 12.27 16.67
N GLN A 247 -4.02 12.59 16.39
CA GLN A 247 -5.11 11.62 16.54
C GLN A 247 -5.14 10.67 15.35
N ILE A 248 -4.40 9.57 15.44
CA ILE A 248 -4.30 8.56 14.38
C ILE A 248 -5.58 7.73 14.32
N LYS A 249 -6.35 7.86 13.25
CA LYS A 249 -7.55 7.05 12.95
C LYS A 249 -7.29 5.99 11.89
N THR A 250 -6.41 6.29 10.94
CA THR A 250 -6.00 5.35 9.89
C THR A 250 -4.48 5.33 9.82
N ILE A 251 -3.92 4.13 9.74
CA ILE A 251 -2.49 3.94 9.46
C ILE A 251 -2.30 2.84 8.41
N SER A 252 -1.45 3.11 7.43
CA SER A 252 -1.02 2.17 6.41
C SER A 252 0.50 2.03 6.49
N ILE A 253 1.01 0.81 6.52
CA ILE A 253 2.46 0.54 6.51
C ILE A 253 2.74 -0.42 5.36
N HIS A 254 3.52 0.02 4.39
CA HIS A 254 3.91 -0.84 3.28
C HIS A 254 4.79 -1.97 3.80
N ARG A 255 4.40 -3.20 3.45
CA ARG A 255 5.01 -4.43 3.96
C ARG A 255 6.50 -4.53 3.60
N SER A 256 6.90 -4.00 2.45
CA SER A 256 8.30 -3.96 2.01
C SER A 256 9.22 -3.20 2.97
N LEU A 257 8.68 -2.27 3.77
CA LEU A 257 9.44 -1.60 4.82
C LEU A 257 9.88 -2.59 5.91
N ALA A 258 9.09 -3.64 6.19
CA ALA A 258 9.26 -4.51 7.36
C ALA A 258 10.68 -5.13 7.49
N GLN A 259 11.32 -5.44 6.36
CA GLN A 259 12.68 -6.01 6.31
C GLN A 259 13.74 -5.10 6.96
N HIS A 260 13.48 -3.80 7.05
CA HIS A 260 14.39 -2.82 7.68
C HIS A 260 14.23 -2.73 9.20
N PHE A 261 13.44 -3.64 9.80
CA PHE A 261 13.09 -3.65 11.22
C PHE A 261 13.33 -5.00 11.91
N PRO A 262 14.57 -5.54 11.92
CA PRO A 262 14.84 -6.77 12.66
C PRO A 262 14.57 -6.59 14.16
N THR A 263 14.78 -5.38 14.71
CA THR A 263 14.62 -5.06 16.13
C THR A 263 13.56 -3.98 16.36
N TRP A 264 12.30 -4.39 16.49
CA TRP A 264 11.20 -3.60 17.02
C TRP A 264 10.89 -4.06 18.46
N PRO A 265 10.48 -3.20 19.41
CA PRO A 265 10.17 -1.78 19.30
C PRO A 265 11.24 -0.84 19.85
N SER A 266 11.35 0.34 19.24
CA SER A 266 12.03 1.50 19.85
C SER A 266 11.17 2.10 20.97
N ALA A 267 11.78 2.85 21.91
CA ALA A 267 11.04 3.54 22.97
C ALA A 267 9.89 4.43 22.43
N SER A 268 10.10 5.03 21.26
CA SER A 268 9.12 5.87 20.59
C SER A 268 7.89 5.10 20.09
N TRP A 269 8.05 3.82 19.73
CA TRP A 269 6.91 2.97 19.41
C TRP A 269 5.98 2.85 20.61
N ASN A 270 6.53 2.62 21.80
CA ASN A 270 5.72 2.47 23.01
C ASN A 270 4.95 3.76 23.35
N LEU A 271 5.52 4.92 23.03
CA LEU A 271 4.88 6.24 23.19
C LEU A 271 3.83 6.57 22.13
N LEU A 272 3.83 5.89 20.99
CA LEU A 272 2.84 6.09 19.94
C LEU A 272 1.45 5.66 20.43
N ASP A 273 0.54 6.62 20.59
CA ASP A 273 -0.84 6.39 20.95
C ASP A 273 -1.67 5.97 19.73
N LEU A 274 -2.17 4.74 19.75
CA LEU A 274 -3.05 4.16 18.74
C LEU A 274 -4.45 3.89 19.29
N SER A 275 -4.81 4.48 20.44
CA SER A 275 -6.11 4.31 21.07
C SER A 275 -7.27 4.71 20.15
N SER A 276 -7.08 5.69 19.27
CA SER A 276 -8.08 6.18 18.31
C SER A 276 -8.09 5.44 16.97
N LEU A 277 -7.18 4.47 16.76
CA LEU A 277 -7.02 3.79 15.49
C LEU A 277 -8.27 2.97 15.14
N LYS A 278 -8.80 3.17 13.94
CA LYS A 278 -9.98 2.49 13.40
C LYS A 278 -9.65 1.58 12.22
N THR A 279 -8.71 2.00 11.38
CA THR A 279 -8.32 1.26 10.18
C THR A 279 -6.82 1.05 10.17
N PHE A 280 -6.40 -0.21 10.05
CA PHE A 280 -5.01 -0.57 9.82
C PHE A 280 -4.89 -1.31 8.49
N LYS A 281 -3.96 -0.85 7.65
CA LYS A 281 -3.63 -1.46 6.38
C LYS A 281 -2.16 -1.86 6.36
N PHE A 282 -1.90 -3.06 5.88
CA PHE A 282 -0.57 -3.62 5.70
C PHE A 282 -0.47 -4.17 4.27
N PRO A 283 -0.53 -3.28 3.26
CA PRO A 283 -0.45 -3.70 1.88
C PRO A 283 0.97 -4.10 1.51
N ASP A 284 1.10 -5.10 0.66
CA ASP A 284 2.34 -5.39 -0.03
C ASP A 284 2.44 -4.65 -1.35
N LEU A 285 3.67 -4.37 -1.75
CA LEU A 285 4.04 -3.92 -3.08
C LEU A 285 4.70 -5.12 -3.74
N GLU A 286 4.12 -5.63 -4.83
CA GLU A 286 4.56 -6.86 -5.52
C GLU A 286 6.07 -6.85 -5.76
N ILE A 287 6.77 -7.68 -4.99
CA ILE A 287 8.17 -8.01 -5.23
C ILE A 287 8.09 -9.39 -5.85
N VAL A 288 8.19 -9.44 -7.18
CA VAL A 288 8.35 -10.71 -7.89
C VAL A 288 9.53 -11.44 -7.23
N GLU A 289 9.43 -12.75 -7.11
CA GLU A 289 10.31 -13.55 -6.27
C GLU A 289 11.27 -14.33 -7.16
N ASP A 290 12.52 -13.91 -7.33
CA ASP A 290 13.55 -14.73 -7.99
C ASP A 290 14.35 -15.55 -6.94
N ASP A 291 14.31 -16.87 -7.11
CA ASP A 291 15.09 -18.04 -6.63
C ASP A 291 16.01 -18.04 -5.38
N ASP A 292 16.44 -16.93 -4.78
CA ASP A 292 17.32 -16.98 -3.60
C ASP A 292 16.54 -17.15 -2.28
N ASP A 293 16.10 -18.38 -2.02
CA ASP A 293 15.27 -18.80 -0.86
C ASP A 293 15.69 -18.23 0.51
N GLU A 294 17.00 -18.08 0.77
CA GLU A 294 17.50 -17.64 2.08
C GLU A 294 17.12 -16.18 2.41
N HIS A 295 17.20 -15.26 1.44
CA HIS A 295 16.85 -13.86 1.66
C HIS A 295 15.34 -13.67 1.88
N PHE A 296 14.51 -14.53 1.28
CA PHE A 296 13.06 -14.49 1.47
C PHE A 296 12.66 -14.91 2.88
N VAL A 297 13.27 -15.94 3.45
CA VAL A 297 12.92 -16.41 4.81
C VAL A 297 13.14 -15.31 5.84
N GLU A 298 14.27 -14.59 5.77
CA GLU A 298 14.54 -13.47 6.68
C GLU A 298 13.54 -12.33 6.49
N ARG A 299 13.18 -12.02 5.25
CA ARG A 299 12.22 -10.96 4.92
C ARG A 299 10.80 -11.31 5.39
N ASP A 300 10.32 -12.51 5.11
CA ASP A 300 9.01 -12.97 5.57
C ASP A 300 8.93 -13.01 7.09
N ALA A 301 9.99 -13.45 7.76
CA ALA A 301 10.07 -13.38 9.21
C ALA A 301 10.03 -11.92 9.73
N ALA A 302 10.71 -10.99 9.06
CA ALA A 302 10.69 -9.58 9.43
C ALA A 302 9.31 -8.93 9.24
N VAL A 303 8.64 -9.27 8.13
CA VAL A 303 7.23 -8.93 7.88
C VAL A 303 6.35 -9.42 9.02
N GLU A 304 6.37 -10.73 9.28
CA GLU A 304 5.49 -11.36 10.26
C GLU A 304 5.71 -10.73 11.64
N ASN A 305 6.98 -10.51 11.99
CA ASN A 305 7.35 -9.80 13.21
C ASN A 305 6.77 -8.37 13.21
N CYS A 306 6.92 -7.59 12.14
CA CYS A 306 6.39 -6.22 12.06
C CYS A 306 4.87 -6.20 12.29
N LEU A 307 4.13 -7.07 11.59
CA LEU A 307 2.68 -7.19 11.73
C LEU A 307 2.28 -7.60 13.15
N VAL A 308 2.95 -8.60 13.73
CA VAL A 308 2.71 -9.06 15.12
C VAL A 308 2.96 -7.94 16.11
N GLN A 309 4.08 -7.22 15.99
CA GLN A 309 4.44 -6.14 16.90
C GLN A 309 3.46 -4.97 16.80
N PHE A 310 2.94 -4.71 15.60
CA PHE A 310 1.87 -3.75 15.41
C PHE A 310 0.60 -4.17 16.18
N LEU A 311 0.14 -5.40 15.93
CA LEU A 311 -1.12 -5.90 16.50
C LEU A 311 -1.06 -6.16 18.01
N ARG A 312 0.14 -6.31 18.58
CA ARG A 312 0.37 -6.36 20.04
C ARG A 312 0.04 -5.05 20.75
N LYS A 313 -0.03 -3.92 20.06
CA LYS A 313 -0.51 -2.67 20.67
C LYS A 313 -1.97 -2.82 21.10
N PRO A 314 -2.40 -2.11 22.16
CA PRO A 314 -3.81 -2.02 22.47
C PRO A 314 -4.51 -1.23 21.36
N LEU A 315 -5.35 -1.92 20.58
CA LEU A 315 -6.09 -1.33 19.46
C LEU A 315 -7.62 -1.34 19.73
N PRO A 316 -8.07 -0.73 20.85
CA PRO A 316 -9.44 -0.91 21.35
C PRO A 316 -10.52 -0.42 20.39
N ASN A 317 -10.20 0.42 19.40
CA ASN A 317 -11.16 0.98 18.45
C ASN A 317 -11.00 0.46 17.02
N LEU A 318 -10.14 -0.55 16.80
CA LEU A 318 -9.90 -1.08 15.46
C LEU A 318 -11.18 -1.74 14.92
N ARG A 319 -11.58 -1.32 13.72
CA ARG A 319 -12.76 -1.79 12.99
C ARG A 319 -12.41 -2.45 11.67
N GLU A 320 -11.28 -2.09 11.07
CA GLU A 320 -10.83 -2.62 9.79
C GLU A 320 -9.37 -3.02 9.88
N LEU A 321 -9.10 -4.28 9.52
CA LEU A 321 -7.77 -4.85 9.37
C LEU A 321 -7.65 -5.36 7.94
N SER A 322 -6.70 -4.81 7.19
CA SER A 322 -6.38 -5.27 5.85
C SER A 322 -4.90 -5.65 5.79
N VAL A 323 -4.64 -6.91 5.49
CA VAL A 323 -3.30 -7.46 5.24
C VAL A 323 -3.36 -8.00 3.82
N ASP A 324 -2.83 -7.25 2.86
CA ASP A 324 -3.15 -7.49 1.45
C ASP A 324 -1.87 -7.68 0.64
N HIS A 325 -1.60 -8.91 0.24
CA HIS A 325 -0.48 -9.31 -0.59
C HIS A 325 -1.03 -9.91 -1.89
N LEU A 326 -0.63 -9.37 -3.04
CA LEU A 326 -0.90 -10.00 -4.32
C LEU A 326 0.33 -10.82 -4.68
N THR A 327 0.25 -12.13 -4.52
CA THR A 327 1.28 -13.08 -4.97
C THR A 327 0.61 -14.38 -5.38
N PRO A 328 1.06 -15.04 -6.46
CA PRO A 328 0.59 -16.38 -6.81
C PRO A 328 1.02 -17.44 -5.78
N GLU A 329 2.10 -17.19 -5.03
CA GLU A 329 2.63 -18.14 -4.05
C GLU A 329 2.80 -17.47 -2.68
N PRO A 330 1.75 -17.45 -1.83
CA PRO A 330 1.83 -16.83 -0.52
C PRO A 330 2.83 -17.57 0.35
N ARG A 331 3.80 -16.84 0.88
CA ARG A 331 4.81 -17.35 1.84
C ARG A 331 4.47 -17.04 3.28
N MET A 332 3.87 -15.88 3.52
CA MET A 332 3.53 -15.40 4.86
C MET A 332 2.42 -16.23 5.48
N THR A 333 2.64 -16.69 6.71
CA THR A 333 1.57 -17.30 7.50
C THR A 333 0.85 -16.23 8.30
N LEU A 334 -0.49 -16.28 8.32
CA LEU A 334 -1.25 -15.34 9.16
C LEU A 334 -0.80 -15.49 10.63
N PRO A 335 -0.24 -14.44 11.26
CA PRO A 335 0.23 -14.55 12.63
C PRO A 335 -0.93 -14.76 13.60
N LEU A 336 -0.60 -15.27 14.79
CA LEU A 336 -1.57 -15.34 15.88
C LEU A 336 -1.97 -13.92 16.30
N LEU A 337 -3.23 -13.58 16.06
CA LEU A 337 -3.77 -12.29 16.42
C LEU A 337 -4.01 -12.23 17.94
N PRO A 338 -3.65 -11.14 18.63
CA PRO A 338 -4.02 -10.94 20.03
C PRO A 338 -5.51 -10.57 20.13
N LEU A 339 -6.40 -11.55 19.98
CA LEU A 339 -7.84 -11.37 19.77
C LEU A 339 -8.54 -10.47 20.80
N GLY A 340 -8.04 -10.44 22.04
CA GLY A 340 -8.55 -9.54 23.09
C GLY A 340 -8.43 -8.04 22.74
N SER A 341 -7.52 -7.66 21.85
CA SER A 341 -7.38 -6.27 21.37
C SER A 341 -8.28 -5.93 20.19
N LEU A 342 -8.95 -6.92 19.58
CA LEU A 342 -9.69 -6.80 18.31
C LEU A 342 -11.21 -6.94 18.47
N ALA A 343 -11.74 -6.67 19.66
CA ALA A 343 -13.17 -6.87 19.99
C ALA A 343 -14.14 -6.07 19.09
N HIS A 344 -13.70 -4.98 18.48
CA HIS A 344 -14.51 -4.12 17.62
C HIS A 344 -14.24 -4.30 16.12
N LEU A 345 -13.45 -5.31 15.75
CA LEU A 345 -13.14 -5.60 14.36
C LEU A 345 -14.43 -5.96 13.61
N ARG A 346 -14.69 -5.23 12.52
CA ARG A 346 -15.87 -5.40 11.65
C ARG A 346 -15.49 -5.93 10.27
N ASN A 347 -14.35 -5.50 9.75
CA ASN A 347 -13.90 -5.87 8.41
C ASN A 347 -12.50 -6.48 8.49
N LEU A 348 -12.36 -7.68 7.92
CA LEU A 348 -11.09 -8.37 7.77
C LEU A 348 -10.83 -8.60 6.29
N THR A 349 -9.72 -8.08 5.77
CA THR A 349 -9.27 -8.36 4.40
C THR A 349 -7.91 -9.02 4.46
N LEU A 350 -7.81 -10.22 3.89
CA LEU A 350 -6.57 -10.99 3.79
C LEU A 350 -6.31 -11.26 2.31
N GLY A 351 -5.12 -10.91 1.82
CA GLY A 351 -4.67 -11.18 0.46
C GLY A 351 -3.34 -11.91 0.48
N GLY A 352 -3.16 -12.98 -0.28
CA GLY A 352 -1.85 -13.64 -0.46
C GLY A 352 -1.27 -14.18 0.84
N ILE A 353 -2.07 -14.92 1.63
CA ILE A 353 -1.64 -15.43 2.94
C ILE A 353 -1.80 -16.95 3.02
N ARG A 354 -0.81 -17.63 3.60
CA ARG A 354 -0.95 -19.01 4.11
C ARG A 354 -1.86 -18.99 5.33
N LEU A 355 -3.09 -19.42 5.12
CA LEU A 355 -4.20 -19.24 6.05
C LEU A 355 -4.49 -20.56 6.76
N GLN A 356 -4.03 -20.68 8.01
CA GLN A 356 -4.46 -21.81 8.85
C GLN A 356 -5.96 -21.70 9.16
N VAL A 357 -6.73 -22.66 8.66
CA VAL A 357 -8.21 -22.66 8.74
C VAL A 357 -8.69 -22.60 10.20
N SER A 358 -8.01 -23.31 11.10
CA SER A 358 -8.31 -23.28 12.54
C SER A 358 -8.04 -21.91 13.18
N ARG A 359 -7.03 -21.16 12.70
CA ARG A 359 -6.75 -19.79 13.18
C ARG A 359 -7.82 -18.83 12.69
N LEU A 360 -8.22 -18.92 11.42
CA LEU A 360 -9.31 -18.11 10.90
C LEU A 360 -10.61 -18.37 11.68
N ALA A 361 -10.93 -19.65 11.94
CA ALA A 361 -12.07 -20.01 12.78
C ALA A 361 -11.99 -19.35 14.16
N THR A 362 -10.82 -19.37 14.80
CA THR A 362 -10.61 -18.73 16.12
C THR A 362 -10.81 -17.21 16.06
N ILE A 363 -10.35 -16.56 14.98
CA ILE A 363 -10.58 -15.12 14.75
C ILE A 363 -12.07 -14.84 14.62
N ILE A 364 -12.78 -15.58 13.77
CA ILE A 364 -14.22 -15.43 13.54
C ILE A 364 -14.99 -15.60 14.85
N THR A 365 -14.73 -16.67 15.60
CA THR A 365 -15.42 -16.92 16.87
C THR A 365 -15.15 -15.83 17.91
N SER A 366 -13.95 -15.25 17.92
CA SER A 366 -13.56 -14.27 18.96
C SER A 366 -13.95 -12.83 18.59
N CYS A 367 -13.93 -12.48 17.31
CA CYS A 367 -14.27 -11.15 16.83
C CYS A 367 -15.78 -11.03 16.58
N VAL A 368 -16.58 -11.06 17.65
CA VAL A 368 -18.06 -11.07 17.56
C VAL A 368 -18.67 -9.91 16.77
N ALA A 369 -17.96 -8.80 16.59
CA ALA A 369 -18.40 -7.63 15.83
C ALA A 369 -18.15 -7.75 14.32
N LEU A 370 -17.58 -8.85 13.84
CA LEU A 370 -17.21 -9.03 12.44
C LEU A 370 -18.46 -9.04 11.55
N GLU A 371 -18.44 -8.19 10.53
CA GLU A 371 -19.51 -7.99 9.54
C GLU A 371 -19.07 -8.49 8.16
N ASP A 372 -17.78 -8.40 7.85
CA ASP A 372 -17.21 -8.67 6.53
C ASP A 372 -15.85 -9.37 6.62
N ILE A 373 -15.67 -10.42 5.83
CA ILE A 373 -14.38 -11.05 5.58
C ILE A 373 -14.18 -11.15 4.07
N SER A 374 -13.05 -10.67 3.59
CA SER A 374 -12.61 -10.82 2.20
C SER A 374 -11.27 -11.54 2.18
N LEU A 375 -11.23 -12.68 1.50
CA LEU A 375 -10.05 -13.47 1.25
C LEU A 375 -9.70 -13.35 -0.23
N ARG A 376 -8.45 -13.00 -0.54
CA ARG A 376 -7.92 -12.95 -1.90
C ARG A 376 -6.67 -13.81 -1.99
N ASP A 377 -6.59 -14.73 -2.95
CA ASP A 377 -5.42 -15.60 -3.17
C ASP A 377 -4.86 -16.21 -1.87
N CYS A 378 -5.75 -16.70 -1.00
CA CYS A 378 -5.39 -17.20 0.33
C CYS A 378 -5.28 -18.72 0.33
N HIS A 379 -4.12 -19.25 0.72
CA HIS A 379 -3.84 -20.68 0.65
C HIS A 379 -4.26 -21.38 1.95
N PRO A 380 -5.30 -22.24 1.93
CA PRO A 380 -5.80 -22.88 3.13
C PRO A 380 -4.84 -23.95 3.65
N GLN A 381 -4.56 -23.88 4.95
CA GLN A 381 -3.72 -24.85 5.66
C GLN A 381 -4.46 -25.53 6.79
N GLY A 382 -4.26 -26.85 6.89
CA GLY A 382 -4.73 -27.68 7.98
C GLY A 382 -3.79 -27.68 9.18
N PRO A 383 -4.07 -28.57 10.17
CA PRO A 383 -3.18 -28.79 11.29
C PRO A 383 -1.77 -29.18 10.81
N GLY A 384 -0.75 -28.58 11.44
CA GLY A 384 0.66 -28.82 11.07
C GLY A 384 1.13 -28.08 9.81
N GLY A 385 0.31 -27.21 9.22
CA GLY A 385 0.71 -26.40 8.04
C GLY A 385 0.56 -27.12 6.70
N ARG A 386 -0.03 -28.33 6.68
CA ARG A 386 -0.34 -29.04 5.43
C ARG A 386 -1.32 -28.23 4.58
N VAL A 387 -1.07 -28.13 3.28
CA VAL A 387 -2.03 -27.55 2.34
C VAL A 387 -3.29 -28.43 2.33
N LEU A 388 -4.47 -27.81 2.37
CA LEU A 388 -5.73 -28.52 2.26
C LEU A 388 -6.11 -28.64 0.78
N GLU A 389 -5.93 -29.82 0.21
CA GLU A 389 -6.35 -30.13 -1.17
C GLU A 389 -7.74 -30.79 -1.22
N GLY A 390 -8.09 -31.52 -0.15
CA GLY A 390 -9.35 -32.26 -0.08
C GLY A 390 -10.51 -31.38 0.40
N PRO A 391 -11.58 -31.20 -0.38
CA PRO A 391 -12.77 -30.44 0.07
C PRO A 391 -13.49 -31.14 1.23
N GLY A 392 -13.35 -32.45 1.34
CA GLY A 392 -13.89 -33.25 2.43
C GLY A 392 -12.98 -33.36 3.66
N ASP A 393 -11.88 -32.60 3.75
CA ASP A 393 -11.02 -32.67 4.93
C ASP A 393 -11.76 -32.13 6.16
N ASP A 394 -11.77 -32.90 7.26
CA ASP A 394 -12.41 -32.47 8.51
C ASP A 394 -11.77 -31.22 9.13
N ALA A 395 -10.57 -30.84 8.68
CA ALA A 395 -9.92 -29.57 9.03
C ALA A 395 -10.74 -28.33 8.64
N TRP A 396 -11.65 -28.44 7.67
CA TRP A 396 -12.54 -27.36 7.26
C TRP A 396 -13.68 -27.09 8.25
N ARG A 397 -14.12 -28.13 8.97
CA ARG A 397 -15.31 -28.09 9.82
C ARG A 397 -15.30 -26.94 10.84
N PRO A 398 -14.21 -26.69 11.61
CA PRO A 398 -14.20 -25.60 12.59
C PRO A 398 -14.45 -24.22 11.97
N LEU A 399 -13.98 -23.98 10.75
CA LEU A 399 -14.20 -22.71 10.07
C LEU A 399 -15.66 -22.55 9.65
N PHE A 400 -16.24 -23.56 9.01
CA PHE A 400 -17.63 -23.47 8.57
C PHE A 400 -18.61 -23.48 9.76
N ASP A 401 -18.30 -24.18 10.84
CA ASP A 401 -19.04 -24.08 12.10
C ASP A 401 -18.95 -22.65 12.67
N ALA A 402 -17.76 -22.04 12.69
CA ALA A 402 -17.59 -20.66 13.15
C ALA A 402 -18.36 -19.65 12.26
N LEU A 403 -18.31 -19.81 10.94
CA LEU A 403 -19.04 -18.96 9.99
C LEU A 403 -20.54 -19.09 10.14
N SER A 404 -21.07 -20.32 10.18
CA SER A 404 -22.51 -20.58 10.28
C SER A 404 -23.12 -20.11 11.60
N GLN A 405 -22.34 -20.08 12.67
CA GLN A 405 -22.78 -19.63 14.00
C GLN A 405 -22.55 -18.12 14.23
N HIS A 406 -21.87 -17.41 13.33
CA HIS A 406 -21.53 -16.00 13.54
C HIS A 406 -22.74 -15.07 13.29
N LEU A 407 -23.28 -14.48 14.36
CA LEU A 407 -24.54 -13.71 14.31
C LEU A 407 -24.48 -12.43 13.49
N ASN A 408 -23.31 -11.79 13.41
CA ASN A 408 -23.15 -10.48 12.78
C ASN A 408 -22.51 -10.54 11.39
N LEU A 409 -22.00 -11.70 10.98
CA LEU A 409 -21.26 -11.83 9.72
C LEU A 409 -22.25 -11.77 8.57
N ARG A 410 -22.12 -10.76 7.71
CA ARG A 410 -23.04 -10.54 6.58
C ARG A 410 -22.45 -10.99 5.28
N ARG A 411 -21.14 -10.81 5.13
CA ARG A 411 -20.40 -11.09 3.90
C ARG A 411 -19.14 -11.88 4.20
N PHE A 412 -18.96 -12.93 3.42
CA PHE A 412 -17.72 -13.69 3.35
C PHE A 412 -17.43 -13.89 1.88
N THR A 413 -16.36 -13.25 1.40
CA THR A 413 -16.00 -13.20 -0.01
C THR A 413 -14.65 -13.85 -0.20
N ILE A 414 -14.56 -14.68 -1.24
CA ILE A 414 -13.33 -15.30 -1.69
C ILE A 414 -13.12 -14.87 -3.14
N VAL A 415 -11.94 -14.35 -3.43
CA VAL A 415 -11.46 -14.01 -4.76
C VAL A 415 -10.16 -14.78 -4.95
N ASP A 416 -10.25 -16.00 -5.47
CA ASP A 416 -9.07 -16.77 -5.87
C ASP A 416 -8.87 -16.60 -7.37
N GLU A 417 -7.68 -16.20 -7.79
CA GLU A 417 -7.20 -16.33 -9.17
C GLU A 417 -6.46 -17.66 -9.40
N TRP A 418 -6.58 -18.60 -8.45
CA TRP A 418 -5.87 -19.87 -8.44
C TRP A 418 -6.49 -20.93 -9.37
N ASP A 419 -5.71 -21.43 -10.33
CA ASP A 419 -5.99 -22.66 -11.06
C ASP A 419 -5.11 -23.77 -10.47
N ALA A 420 -5.71 -24.69 -9.71
CA ALA A 420 -4.98 -25.76 -9.01
C ALA A 420 -4.18 -26.68 -9.94
N GLY A 421 -4.50 -26.66 -11.25
CA GLY A 421 -3.91 -27.56 -12.24
C GLY A 421 -2.60 -27.10 -12.83
N ASP A 422 -2.39 -25.78 -12.98
CA ASP A 422 -1.23 -25.24 -13.68
C ASP A 422 -0.67 -24.07 -12.86
N SER A 423 0.58 -24.20 -12.39
CA SER A 423 1.32 -23.17 -11.67
C SER A 423 1.72 -21.97 -12.57
N GLN A 424 0.85 -21.57 -13.51
CA GLN A 424 0.98 -20.38 -14.34
C GLN A 424 -0.40 -19.70 -14.45
N GLY A 425 -0.67 -18.78 -13.51
CA GLY A 425 -1.94 -18.05 -13.42
C GLY A 425 -2.23 -17.20 -14.66
N VAL A 426 -3.51 -17.16 -15.07
CA VAL A 426 -4.01 -16.31 -16.17
C VAL A 426 -5.14 -15.43 -15.64
N ILE A 427 -4.96 -14.11 -15.81
CA ILE A 427 -5.83 -13.03 -15.33
C ILE A 427 -7.21 -13.07 -16.00
N GLY A 428 -8.29 -13.10 -15.20
CA GLY A 428 -9.68 -13.02 -15.64
C GLY A 428 -10.49 -11.94 -14.91
N ALA A 429 -11.20 -11.08 -15.66
CA ALA A 429 -12.00 -9.99 -15.12
C ALA A 429 -13.36 -10.46 -14.54
N PRO A 430 -13.95 -9.77 -13.54
CA PRO A 430 -15.11 -10.26 -12.80
C PRO A 430 -16.45 -9.96 -13.51
N PRO A 431 -17.38 -10.94 -13.62
CA PRO A 431 -18.77 -10.66 -13.99
C PRO A 431 -19.74 -10.81 -12.81
N ASN A 432 -20.70 -9.90 -12.75
CA ASN A 432 -21.87 -9.89 -11.87
C ASN A 432 -22.72 -11.18 -12.02
N VAL A 433 -23.05 -11.91 -10.94
CA VAL A 433 -24.35 -12.62 -10.72
C VAL A 433 -24.47 -13.03 -9.22
N GLU A 434 -25.70 -12.99 -8.72
CA GLU A 434 -26.20 -13.28 -7.38
C GLU A 434 -26.08 -14.75 -6.95
N THR A 435 -25.78 -15.01 -5.67
CA THR A 435 -26.09 -16.30 -5.01
C THR A 435 -26.67 -16.03 -3.62
N GLU A 436 -27.99 -16.14 -3.51
CA GLU A 436 -28.72 -16.24 -2.25
C GLU A 436 -28.72 -17.71 -1.80
N THR A 437 -28.21 -18.02 -0.60
CA THR A 437 -28.94 -18.84 0.40
C THR A 437 -28.29 -18.81 1.80
N TYR A 438 -29.12 -18.46 2.79
CA TYR A 438 -29.02 -18.60 4.27
C TYR A 438 -27.92 -17.88 5.09
N ARG A 439 -28.37 -16.78 5.73
CA ARG A 439 -27.86 -15.95 6.85
C ARG A 439 -26.43 -15.41 6.83
N VAL A 440 -25.50 -16.01 6.10
CA VAL A 440 -24.26 -15.36 5.66
C VAL A 440 -24.35 -15.37 4.15
N THR A 441 -24.47 -14.21 3.52
CA THR A 441 -24.42 -14.15 2.06
C THR A 441 -22.97 -14.45 1.68
N LEU A 442 -22.68 -15.74 1.47
CA LEU A 442 -21.45 -16.24 0.88
C LEU A 442 -21.45 -15.78 -0.58
N TYR A 443 -21.04 -14.54 -0.82
CA TYR A 443 -20.71 -14.06 -2.15
C TYR A 443 -19.35 -14.63 -2.51
N THR A 444 -19.31 -15.88 -2.98
CA THR A 444 -18.14 -16.37 -3.72
C THR A 444 -18.29 -15.83 -5.13
N GLY A 445 -17.34 -15.02 -5.58
CA GLY A 445 -17.42 -14.31 -6.87
C GLY A 445 -17.22 -15.20 -8.10
N MET A 446 -17.49 -16.51 -8.01
CA MET A 446 -17.08 -17.50 -9.00
C MET A 446 -18.27 -17.98 -9.83
N ALA A 447 -18.51 -17.32 -10.97
CA ALA A 447 -19.23 -17.93 -12.07
C ALA A 447 -18.21 -18.59 -13.01
N ALA A 448 -18.11 -19.91 -12.95
CA ALA A 448 -17.25 -20.73 -13.81
C ALA A 448 -17.43 -20.34 -15.30
N HIS A 449 -16.41 -19.78 -15.92
CA HIS A 449 -16.33 -19.68 -17.37
C HIS A 449 -15.79 -21.01 -17.94
N ARG A 450 -16.70 -21.77 -18.56
CA ARG A 450 -16.48 -22.85 -19.55
C ARG A 450 -15.39 -23.89 -19.25
N THR A 451 -15.48 -24.59 -18.13
CA THR A 451 -15.31 -26.06 -18.06
C THR A 451 -15.93 -26.54 -16.74
N PRO A 452 -16.92 -27.45 -16.74
CA PRO A 452 -17.67 -27.81 -15.53
C PRO A 452 -16.93 -28.74 -14.56
N VAL A 453 -15.59 -28.63 -14.41
CA VAL A 453 -14.80 -29.62 -13.64
C VAL A 453 -13.77 -29.04 -12.65
N ILE A 454 -13.49 -27.74 -12.63
CA ILE A 454 -12.55 -27.16 -11.64
C ILE A 454 -13.31 -26.20 -10.74
N ASP A 455 -13.86 -26.74 -9.67
CA ASP A 455 -14.33 -25.95 -8.55
C ASP A 455 -13.12 -25.59 -7.68
N GLY A 456 -12.88 -24.30 -7.42
CA GLY A 456 -11.83 -23.88 -6.49
C GLY A 456 -12.00 -24.58 -5.13
N VAL A 457 -10.89 -24.90 -4.46
CA VAL A 457 -10.91 -25.74 -3.24
C VAL A 457 -11.85 -25.23 -2.15
N TRP A 458 -11.98 -23.91 -2.02
CA TRP A 458 -12.91 -23.27 -1.11
C TRP A 458 -14.38 -23.58 -1.42
N ASP A 459 -14.79 -23.44 -2.69
CA ASP A 459 -16.16 -23.71 -3.13
C ASP A 459 -16.53 -25.18 -2.99
N ALA A 460 -15.58 -26.06 -3.32
CA ALA A 460 -15.74 -27.50 -3.14
C ALA A 460 -15.87 -27.85 -1.66
N ALA A 461 -15.09 -27.23 -0.76
CA ALA A 461 -15.16 -27.43 0.68
C ALA A 461 -16.48 -26.93 1.28
N VAL A 462 -16.96 -25.75 0.85
CA VAL A 462 -18.26 -25.19 1.27
C VAL A 462 -19.39 -26.15 0.87
N ARG A 463 -19.38 -26.65 -0.38
CA ARG A 463 -20.37 -27.62 -0.85
C ARG A 463 -20.35 -28.91 -0.04
N ALA A 464 -19.16 -29.48 0.18
CA ALA A 464 -19.02 -30.70 0.99
C ALA A 464 -19.54 -30.49 2.43
N PHE A 465 -19.35 -29.31 3.02
CA PHE A 465 -19.90 -28.98 4.33
C PHE A 465 -21.43 -28.88 4.32
N LEU A 466 -22.01 -28.20 3.33
CA LEU A 466 -23.46 -28.06 3.19
C LEU A 466 -24.16 -29.40 2.95
N GLU A 467 -23.56 -30.28 2.14
CA GLU A 467 -24.05 -31.64 1.91
C GLU A 467 -24.07 -32.46 3.21
N ARG A 468 -23.02 -32.35 4.04
CA ARG A 468 -22.99 -33.01 5.37
C ARG A 468 -24.06 -32.48 6.31
N GLN A 469 -24.30 -31.17 6.34
CA GLN A 469 -25.37 -30.60 7.17
C GLN A 469 -26.76 -31.07 6.76
N GLN A 470 -26.96 -31.40 5.48
CA GLN A 470 -28.23 -31.99 5.00
C GLN A 470 -28.36 -33.48 5.36
N GLN A 471 -27.25 -34.21 5.44
CA GLN A 471 -27.24 -35.64 5.80
C GLN A 471 -27.37 -35.88 7.31
N ASP A 472 -26.85 -34.97 8.14
CA ASP A 472 -26.97 -34.98 9.59
C ASP A 472 -27.77 -33.76 10.09
N PRO A 473 -29.10 -33.70 9.86
CA PRO A 473 -29.94 -32.67 10.45
C PRO A 473 -29.98 -32.88 11.97
N GLN A 474 -29.29 -32.02 12.72
CA GLN A 474 -29.41 -31.96 14.19
C GLN A 474 -30.80 -31.55 14.63
#